data_AF-A0A5J5HNB3-F1
#
_entry.id   AF-A0A5J5HNB3-F1
#
_cell.length_a   1.000
_cell.length_b   1.000
_cell.length_c   1.000
_cell.angle_alpha   90.00
_cell.angle_beta   90.00
_cell.angle_gamma   90.00
#
_symmetry.space_group_name_H-M   'P 1'
#
loop_
_entity.id
_entity.type
_entity.pdbx_description
1 polymer ?
#
loop_
_entity_poly.entity_id
_entity_poly.type
_entity_poly.pdbx_seq_one_letter_code
_entity_poly.pdbx_strand_id
1 'polypeptide(L)'
;MRALDVLREAAAMKDQARTRGGALALWVLRGHCPDEWLVAFWDAAGSDHEIGRSQGMHAAYNGIVRQMRTRGGLLQTAAPLQSVAVDPI
;
A
#
# COMPACT_ATOMS: atom_id res chain seq x y z
N MET A 1 1.27 -11.96 4.22
CA MET A 1 0.70 -10.58 4.29
C MET A 1 1.07 -9.82 5.59
N ARG A 2 1.83 -10.42 6.53
CA ARG A 2 2.24 -9.79 7.81
C ARG A 2 2.94 -8.42 7.69
N ALA A 3 3.71 -8.18 6.63
CA ALA A 3 4.40 -6.89 6.46
C ALA A 3 3.42 -5.71 6.28
N LEU A 4 2.30 -5.91 5.57
CA LEU A 4 1.28 -4.87 5.41
C LEU A 4 0.53 -4.60 6.72
N ASP A 5 0.35 -5.62 7.55
CA ASP A 5 -0.27 -5.46 8.87
C ASP A 5 0.61 -4.60 9.78
N VAL A 6 1.93 -4.84 9.78
CA VAL A 6 2.91 -4.00 10.51
C VAL A 6 2.88 -2.55 10.04
N LEU A 7 2.81 -2.29 8.73
CA LEU A 7 2.69 -0.91 8.22
C LEU A 7 1.36 -0.26 8.59
N ARG A 8 0.27 -1.04 8.62
CA ARG A 8 -1.06 -0.55 9.01
C ARG A 8 -1.11 -0.17 10.48
N GLU A 9 -0.56 -1.02 11.34
CA GLU A 9 -0.41 -0.72 12.77
C GLU A 9 0.46 0.52 12.99
N ALA A 10 1.56 0.63 12.24
CA ALA A 10 2.42 1.80 12.29
C ALA A 10 1.68 3.09 11.91
N ALA A 11 0.87 3.08 10.84
CA ALA A 11 0.08 4.23 10.43
C ALA A 11 -1.01 4.65 11.44
N ALA A 12 -1.39 3.76 12.36
CA ALA A 12 -2.34 4.04 13.43
C ALA A 12 -1.69 4.61 14.71
N MET A 13 -0.36 4.67 14.78
CA MET A 13 0.35 5.21 15.95
C MET A 13 0.21 6.74 16.01
N LYS A 14 0.09 7.25 17.25
CA LYS A 14 0.03 8.70 17.50
C LYS A 14 1.41 9.36 17.44
N ASP A 15 2.46 8.66 17.85
CA ASP A 15 3.83 9.17 17.87
C ASP A 15 4.59 8.81 16.58
N GLN A 16 5.89 9.13 16.54
CA GLN A 16 6.76 8.70 15.47
C GLN A 16 6.73 7.17 15.33
N ALA A 17 6.59 6.70 14.09
CA ALA A 17 6.36 5.31 13.75
C ALA A 17 7.61 4.62 13.16
N ARG A 18 8.80 5.22 13.30
CA ARG A 18 10.08 4.65 12.86
C ARG A 18 10.58 3.56 13.82
N THR A 19 9.91 2.41 13.75
CA THR A 19 10.29 1.23 14.54
C THR A 19 11.15 0.27 13.72
N ARG A 20 11.94 -0.57 14.40
CA ARG A 20 12.67 -1.67 13.76
C ARG A 20 11.73 -2.63 13.00
N GLY A 21 10.53 -2.86 13.53
CA GLY A 21 9.48 -3.65 12.87
C GLY A 21 9.02 -3.01 11.57
N GLY A 22 8.77 -1.69 11.58
CA GLY A 22 8.44 -0.93 10.37
C GLY A 22 9.56 -0.98 9.32
N ALA A 23 10.81 -0.79 9.72
CA ALA A 23 11.96 -0.89 8.83
C ALA A 23 12.08 -2.28 8.17
N LEU A 24 11.90 -3.35 8.96
CA LEU A 24 11.94 -4.72 8.44
C LEU A 24 10.76 -5.01 7.50
N ALA A 25 9.56 -4.53 7.83
CA ALA A 25 8.37 -4.68 6.98
C ALA A 25 8.58 -3.99 5.62
N LEU A 26 9.13 -2.77 5.60
CA LEU A 26 9.49 -2.07 4.37
C LEU A 26 10.56 -2.84 3.57
N TRP A 27 11.58 -3.38 4.24
CA TRP A 27 12.61 -4.17 3.59
C TRP A 27 12.04 -5.44 2.93
N VAL A 28 11.12 -6.14 3.59
CA VAL A 28 10.42 -7.32 3.03
C VAL A 28 9.58 -6.95 1.81
N LEU A 29 9.02 -5.75 1.76
CA LEU A 29 8.22 -5.28 0.62
C LEU A 29 9.08 -4.79 -0.56
N ARG A 30 10.40 -4.66 -0.36
CA ARG A 30 11.33 -4.28 -1.41
C ARG A 30 11.29 -5.29 -2.56
N GLY A 31 11.13 -4.79 -3.79
CA GLY A 31 10.94 -5.62 -4.98
C GLY A 31 9.47 -5.97 -5.30
N HIS A 32 8.56 -5.83 -4.34
CA HIS A 32 7.14 -6.04 -4.57
C HIS A 32 6.40 -4.75 -4.96
N CYS A 33 6.85 -3.57 -4.53
CA CYS A 33 6.36 -2.26 -4.99
C CYS A 33 7.52 -1.31 -5.32
N PRO A 34 7.24 -0.18 -5.99
CA PRO A 34 8.22 0.88 -6.18
C PRO A 34 8.79 1.43 -4.86
N ASP A 35 10.10 1.70 -4.87
CA ASP A 35 10.84 2.13 -3.69
C ASP A 35 10.37 3.52 -3.20
N GLU A 36 9.83 4.39 -4.07
CA GLU A 36 9.33 5.71 -3.68
C GLU A 36 8.22 5.63 -2.64
N TRP A 37 7.37 4.60 -2.69
CA TRP A 37 6.34 4.41 -1.68
C TRP A 37 6.91 3.93 -0.34
N LEU A 38 7.96 3.12 -0.37
CA LEU A 38 8.63 2.63 0.84
C LEU A 38 9.39 3.77 1.54
N VAL A 39 10.09 4.61 0.77
CA VAL A 39 10.80 5.80 1.26
C VAL A 39 9.80 6.82 1.80
N ALA A 40 8.74 7.14 1.06
CA ALA A 40 7.72 8.08 1.49
C ALA A 40 7.05 7.65 2.81
N PHE A 41 6.78 6.35 2.98
CA PHE A 41 6.27 5.83 4.24
C PHE A 41 7.27 6.03 5.39
N TRP A 42 8.54 5.69 5.16
CA TRP A 42 9.59 5.82 6.17
C TRP A 42 9.87 7.26 6.58
N ASP A 43 9.83 8.20 5.64
CA ASP A 43 10.02 9.63 5.90
C ASP A 43 8.83 10.21 6.67
N ALA A 44 7.61 9.91 6.25
CA ALA A 44 6.42 10.32 6.97
C ALA A 44 6.42 9.78 8.41
N ALA A 45 6.77 8.51 8.61
CA ALA A 45 6.84 7.87 9.92
C ALA A 45 7.80 8.55 10.90
N GLY A 46 8.83 9.25 10.40
CA GLY A 46 9.81 9.98 11.21
C GLY A 46 9.53 11.48 11.35
N SER A 47 8.45 11.99 10.76
CA SER A 47 8.08 13.40 10.86
C SER A 47 7.58 13.75 12.26
N ASP A 48 7.94 14.90 12.80
CA ASP A 48 7.40 15.42 14.06
C ASP A 48 6.00 16.02 13.91
N HIS A 49 5.61 16.38 12.69
CA HIS A 49 4.31 16.98 12.41
C HIS A 49 3.21 15.90 12.40
N GLU A 50 2.40 15.81 13.45
CA GLU A 50 1.38 14.76 13.61
C GLU A 50 0.44 14.60 12.41
N ILE A 51 -0.16 15.70 11.96
CA ILE A 51 -1.10 15.69 10.83
C ILE A 51 -0.40 15.23 9.55
N GLY A 52 0.77 15.83 9.24
CA GLY A 52 1.55 15.50 8.04
C GLY A 52 2.11 14.07 8.08
N ARG A 53 2.53 13.59 9.26
CA ARG A 53 2.96 12.22 9.50
C ARG A 53 1.84 11.24 9.19
N SER A 54 0.68 11.41 9.83
CA SER A 54 -0.47 10.54 9.62
C SER A 54 -0.89 10.51 8.15
N GLN A 55 -1.08 11.68 7.54
CA GLN A 55 -1.46 11.79 6.13
C GLN A 55 -0.42 11.17 5.19
N GLY A 56 0.86 11.44 5.40
CA GLY A 56 1.95 10.91 4.58
C GLY A 56 2.05 9.39 4.69
N MET A 57 1.96 8.84 5.90
CA MET A 57 1.98 7.40 6.14
C MET A 57 0.79 6.70 5.46
N HIS A 58 -0.41 7.26 5.59
CA HIS A 58 -1.61 6.71 4.95
C HIS A 58 -1.54 6.79 3.41
N ALA A 59 -1.08 7.91 2.86
CA ALA A 59 -0.91 8.07 1.41
C ALA A 59 0.08 7.04 0.85
N ALA A 60 1.24 6.90 1.48
CA ALA A 60 2.26 5.94 1.08
C ALA A 60 1.77 4.48 1.23
N TYR A 61 1.12 4.16 2.35
CA TYR A 61 0.53 2.84 2.59
C TYR A 61 -0.49 2.45 1.50
N ASN A 62 -1.37 3.38 1.12
CA ASN A 62 -2.36 3.14 0.08
C ASN A 62 -1.71 2.89 -1.29
N GLY A 63 -0.62 3.59 -1.61
CA GLY A 63 0.20 3.36 -2.79
C GLY A 63 0.81 1.94 -2.81
N ILE A 64 1.38 1.50 -1.69
CA ILE A 64 1.92 0.14 -1.51
C ILE A 64 0.81 -0.89 -1.74
N VAL A 65 -0.33 -0.76 -1.05
CA VAL A 65 -1.45 -1.71 -1.16
C VAL A 65 -1.98 -1.78 -2.58
N ARG A 66 -2.15 -0.63 -3.26
CA ARG A 66 -2.58 -0.60 -4.67
C ARG A 66 -1.60 -1.36 -5.55
N GLN A 67 -0.31 -1.13 -5.40
CA GLN A 67 0.71 -1.80 -6.21
C GLN A 67 0.77 -3.30 -5.97
N MET A 68 0.67 -3.75 -4.71
CA MET A 68 0.59 -5.17 -4.37
C MET A 68 -0.61 -5.83 -5.03
N ARG A 69 -1.77 -5.16 -5.03
CA ARG A 69 -2.99 -5.66 -5.68
C ARG A 69 -2.84 -5.73 -7.20
N THR A 70 -2.21 -4.74 -7.82
CA THR A 70 -1.99 -4.75 -9.27
C THR A 70 -0.99 -5.83 -9.71
N ARG A 71 0.10 -6.04 -8.95
CA ARG A 71 1.11 -7.08 -9.27
C ARG A 71 0.67 -8.48 -8.89
N GLY A 72 -0.05 -8.65 -7.77
CA GLY A 72 -0.71 -9.90 -7.40
C GLY A 72 -1.98 -10.20 -8.22
N GLY A 73 -2.45 -9.22 -8.98
CA GLY A 73 -3.72 -9.21 -9.73
C GLY A 73 -3.60 -9.44 -11.23
N LEU A 74 -2.47 -9.94 -11.74
CA LEU A 74 -2.44 -10.62 -13.06
C LEU A 74 -3.23 -11.95 -13.06
N LEU A 75 -4.01 -12.23 -12.01
CA LEU A 75 -5.08 -13.21 -12.01
C LEU A 75 -6.44 -12.57 -11.67
N GLN A 76 -6.79 -11.49 -12.37
CA GLN A 76 -8.19 -11.25 -12.70
C GLN A 76 -8.22 -10.58 -14.06
N THR A 77 -8.06 -11.40 -15.10
CA THR A 77 -8.64 -11.12 -16.41
C THR A 77 -10.09 -10.76 -16.16
N ALA A 78 -10.40 -9.47 -16.19
CA ALA A 78 -11.77 -9.03 -16.38
C ALA A 78 -12.26 -9.75 -17.63
N ALA A 79 -13.13 -10.74 -17.45
CA ALA A 79 -13.78 -11.41 -18.56
C ALA A 79 -14.45 -10.32 -19.39
N PRO A 80 -14.26 -10.29 -20.73
CA PRO A 80 -14.98 -9.34 -21.56
C PRO A 80 -16.46 -9.58 -21.34
N LEU A 81 -17.19 -8.50 -20.99
CA LEU A 81 -18.63 -8.51 -20.89
C LEU A 81 -19.17 -9.05 -22.21
N GLN A 82 -19.73 -10.27 -22.20
CA GLN A 82 -20.43 -10.80 -23.35
C GLN A 82 -21.67 -9.93 -23.55
N SER A 83 -21.59 -9.06 -24.56
CA SER A 83 -22.75 -8.38 -25.12
C SER A 83 -23.69 -9.47 -25.65
N VAL A 84 -24.74 -9.77 -24.89
CA VAL A 84 -25.85 -10.59 -25.39
C VAL A 84 -26.51 -9.79 -26.50
N ALA A 85 -26.24 -10.17 -27.74
CA ALA A 85 -27.00 -9.71 -28.89
C ALA A 85 -28.45 -10.14 -28.66
N VAL A 86 -29.35 -9.17 -28.53
CA VAL A 86 -30.79 -9.40 -28.52
C VAL A 86 -31.21 -9.48 -29.98
N ASP A 87 -31.54 -10.68 -30.46
CA ASP A 87 -32.13 -10.85 -31.78
C ASP A 87 -33.53 -10.19 -31.79
N PRO A 88 -33.85 -9.33 -32.77
CA PRO A 88 -35.20 -8.80 -32.92
C PRO A 88 -36.15 -9.86 -33.50
N ILE A 89 -37.36 -9.91 -32.94
CA ILE A 89 -38.52 -10.68 -33.43
C ILE A 89 -39.00 -10.12 -34.77
#